data_AF-A0A8W8NZV1-F1
#
_entry.id   AF-A0A8W8NZV1-F1
#
_cell.length_a   1.000
_cell.length_b   1.000
_cell.length_c   1.000
_cell.angle_alpha   90.00
_cell.angle_beta   90.00
_cell.angle_gamma   90.00
#
_symmetry.space_group_name_H-M   'P 1'
#
loop_
_entity.id
_entity.type
_entity.pdbx_description
1 polymer ?
#
loop_
_entity_poly.entity_id
_entity_poly.type
_entity_poly.pdbx_seq_one_letter_code
_entity_poly.pdbx_strand_id
1 'polypeptide(L)'
;MEIEQKVSTERGKKELNKRCQMFPGRFKVKYTTKLANSLKRKRLLQAQRSAKRRRLELKSERLSKDATHSVLEGETYSTNIGFDECTDIGDITIPSKEFSVDSSSLIVFYVETTGLARTSDILQIACVWGDRV
;
A
#
# COMPACT_ATOMS: atom_id res chain seq x y z
N MET A 1 -9.99 12.33 -5.98
CA MET A 1 -10.32 11.51 -4.79
C MET A 1 -9.09 10.93 -4.09
N GLU A 2 -8.23 10.11 -4.71
CA GLU A 2 -7.04 9.53 -4.01
C GLU A 2 -6.02 10.58 -3.51
N ILE A 3 -5.85 11.68 -4.24
CA ILE A 3 -4.90 12.74 -3.90
C ILE A 3 -5.35 13.46 -2.62
N GLU A 4 -6.64 13.73 -2.48
CA GLU A 4 -7.21 14.41 -1.31
C GLU A 4 -7.16 13.52 -0.06
N GLN A 5 -7.41 12.22 -0.22
CA GLN A 5 -7.25 11.26 0.87
C GLN A 5 -5.81 11.26 1.39
N LYS A 6 -4.80 11.14 0.50
CA LYS A 6 -3.37 11.22 0.90
C LYS A 6 -2.99 12.50 1.61
N VAL A 7 -3.49 13.65 1.13
CA VAL A 7 -3.21 14.96 1.75
C VAL A 7 -3.84 15.07 3.14
N SER A 8 -5.04 14.51 3.34
CA SER A 8 -5.68 14.47 4.66
C SER A 8 -4.90 13.59 5.65
N THR A 9 -4.39 12.44 5.19
CA THR A 9 -3.65 11.50 6.05
C THR A 9 -2.30 12.07 6.48
N GLU A 10 -1.61 12.81 5.60
CA GLU A 10 -0.34 13.46 5.96
C GLU A 10 -0.53 14.63 6.93
N ARG A 11 -1.61 15.41 6.81
CA ARG A 11 -1.93 16.46 7.80
C ARG A 11 -2.23 15.86 9.18
N GLY A 12 -3.05 14.81 9.23
CA GLY A 12 -3.36 14.11 10.48
C GLY A 12 -2.11 13.55 11.17
N LYS A 13 -1.18 12.97 10.41
CA LYS A 13 0.11 12.49 10.94
C LYS A 13 0.98 13.61 11.49
N LYS A 14 1.06 14.77 10.84
CA LYS A 14 1.87 15.90 11.34
C LYS A 14 1.32 16.46 12.66
N GLU A 15 0.01 16.60 12.74
CA GLU A 15 -0.67 17.10 13.94
C GLU A 15 -0.54 16.12 15.12
N LEU A 16 -0.75 14.82 14.88
CA LEU A 16 -0.55 13.78 15.89
C LEU A 16 0.92 13.73 16.35
N ASN A 17 1.87 13.78 15.43
CA ASN A 17 3.29 13.80 15.78
C ASN A 17 3.64 15.02 16.64
N LYS A 18 3.05 16.19 16.37
CA LYS A 18 3.24 17.39 17.18
C LYS A 18 2.67 17.21 18.59
N ARG A 19 1.45 16.67 18.71
CA ARG A 19 0.79 16.40 20.01
C ARG A 19 1.56 15.38 20.84
N CYS A 20 2.08 14.33 20.20
CA CYS A 20 2.89 13.30 20.85
C CYS A 20 4.36 13.71 21.04
N GLN A 21 4.77 14.95 20.69
CA GLN A 21 6.17 15.41 20.69
C GLN A 21 7.13 14.50 19.91
N MET A 22 6.59 13.85 18.88
CA MET A 22 7.27 12.88 18.05
C MET A 22 8.01 13.58 16.93
N PHE A 23 9.31 13.76 17.13
CA PHE A 23 10.22 14.09 16.03
C PHE A 23 10.41 12.86 15.13
N PRO A 24 10.62 13.06 13.81
CA PRO A 24 10.94 11.94 12.93
C PRO A 24 12.19 11.23 13.45
N GLY A 25 12.04 9.96 13.85
CA GLY A 25 13.13 9.19 14.40
C GLY A 25 14.29 9.05 13.41
N ARG A 26 15.52 8.93 13.93
CA ARG A 26 16.74 8.77 13.11
C ARG A 26 16.61 7.64 12.08
N PHE A 27 15.93 6.55 12.45
CA PHE A 27 15.69 5.39 11.59
C PHE A 27 14.70 5.68 10.46
N LYS A 28 13.61 6.40 10.75
CA LYS A 28 12.66 6.87 9.74
C LYS A 28 13.34 7.73 8.69
N VAL A 29 14.14 8.72 9.11
CA VAL A 29 14.86 9.61 8.17
C VAL A 29 15.83 8.81 7.29
N LYS A 30 16.57 7.87 7.87
CA LYS A 30 17.46 6.99 7.10
C LYS A 30 16.68 6.14 6.10
N TYR A 31 15.56 5.56 6.52
CA TYR A 31 14.73 4.72 5.66
C TYR A 31 14.13 5.50 4.48
N THR A 32 13.50 6.66 4.74
CA THR A 32 12.89 7.48 3.68
C THR A 32 13.94 7.97 2.68
N THR A 33 15.13 8.33 3.14
CA THR A 33 16.25 8.74 2.27
C THR A 33 16.72 7.58 1.38
N LYS A 34 16.89 6.38 1.96
CA LYS A 34 17.24 5.17 1.19
C LYS A 34 16.18 4.84 0.14
N LEU A 35 14.90 4.92 0.51
CA LEU A 35 13.78 4.66 -0.39
C LEU A 35 13.75 5.68 -1.54
N ALA A 36 13.87 6.97 -1.25
CA ALA A 36 13.94 8.02 -2.25
C ALA A 36 15.08 7.81 -3.24
N ASN A 37 16.27 7.46 -2.74
CA ASN A 37 17.44 7.16 -3.58
C ASN A 37 17.23 5.91 -4.45
N SER A 38 16.63 4.85 -3.90
CA SER A 38 16.29 3.63 -4.65
C SER A 38 15.30 3.93 -5.77
N LEU A 39 14.23 4.68 -5.48
CA LEU A 39 13.25 5.09 -6.49
C LEU A 39 13.86 5.98 -7.56
N LYS A 40 14.74 6.93 -7.18
CA LYS A 40 15.49 7.76 -8.14
C LYS A 40 16.33 6.90 -9.07
N ARG A 41 17.09 5.94 -8.54
CA ARG A 41 17.90 5.00 -9.34
C ARG A 41 17.03 4.19 -10.30
N LYS A 42 15.91 3.64 -9.83
CA LYS A 42 14.96 2.89 -10.68
C LYS A 42 14.42 3.76 -11.82
N ARG A 43 14.03 5.00 -11.54
CA ARG A 43 13.55 5.95 -12.57
C ARG A 43 14.62 6.23 -13.62
N LEU A 44 15.86 6.48 -13.19
CA LEU A 44 16.98 6.72 -14.12
C LEU A 44 17.24 5.51 -15.02
N LEU A 45 17.24 4.30 -14.47
CA LEU A 45 17.39 3.06 -15.25
C LEU A 45 16.25 2.88 -16.25
N GLN A 46 15.01 3.15 -15.85
CA GLN A 46 13.84 3.05 -16.74
C GLN A 46 13.82 4.12 -17.83
N ALA A 47 14.43 5.28 -17.59
CA ALA A 47 14.55 6.35 -18.58
C ALA A 47 15.60 6.04 -19.67
N GLN A 48 16.46 5.03 -19.48
CA GLN A 48 17.45 4.65 -20.49
C GLN A 48 16.80 4.11 -21.77
N ARG A 49 17.41 4.43 -22.91
CA ARG A 49 16.93 3.99 -24.24
C ARG A 49 16.91 2.45 -24.35
N SER A 50 17.89 1.77 -23.77
CA SER A 50 17.97 0.30 -23.71
C SER A 50 16.77 -0.31 -22.98
N ALA A 51 16.41 0.26 -21.81
CA ALA A 51 15.23 -0.17 -21.05
C ALA A 51 13.94 0.07 -21.83
N LYS A 52 13.80 1.22 -22.50
CA LYS A 52 12.64 1.51 -23.36
C LYS A 52 12.55 0.53 -24.53
N ARG A 53 13.68 0.24 -25.19
CA ARG A 53 13.76 -0.73 -26.30
C ARG A 53 13.34 -2.12 -25.84
N ARG A 54 13.93 -2.62 -24.75
CA ARG A 54 13.57 -3.93 -24.18
C ARG A 54 12.09 -4.02 -23.81
N ARG A 55 11.51 -2.93 -23.27
CA ARG A 55 10.08 -2.85 -22.97
C ARG A 55 9.21 -3.01 -24.23
N LEU A 56 9.60 -2.37 -25.34
CA LEU A 56 8.87 -2.48 -26.61
C LEU A 56 8.99 -3.89 -27.20
N GLU A 57 10.17 -4.49 -27.17
CA GLU A 57 10.40 -5.87 -27.63
C GLU A 57 9.55 -6.87 -26.82
N LEU A 58 9.53 -6.76 -25.49
CA LEU A 58 8.69 -7.61 -24.65
C LEU A 58 7.20 -7.38 -24.90
N LYS A 59 6.80 -6.15 -25.22
CA LYS A 59 5.41 -5.85 -25.57
C LYS A 59 5.03 -6.50 -26.91
N SER A 60 5.88 -6.42 -27.93
CA SER A 60 5.62 -7.07 -29.21
C SER A 60 5.58 -8.60 -29.07
N GLU A 61 6.47 -9.17 -28.26
CA GLU A 61 6.48 -10.61 -27.99
C GLU A 61 5.19 -11.08 -27.32
N ARG A 62 4.70 -10.35 -26.30
CA ARG A 62 3.41 -10.64 -25.67
C ARG A 62 2.26 -10.55 -26.65
N LEU A 63 2.16 -9.45 -27.41
CA LEU A 63 1.10 -9.29 -28.40
C LEU A 63 1.11 -10.39 -29.46
N SER A 64 2.31 -10.82 -29.90
CA SER A 64 2.44 -11.94 -30.83
C SER A 64 1.93 -13.25 -30.22
N LYS A 65 2.31 -13.54 -28.96
CA LYS A 65 1.86 -14.73 -28.25
C LYS A 65 0.35 -14.73 -28.05
N ASP A 66 -0.20 -13.61 -27.59
CA ASP A 66 -1.63 -13.43 -27.35
C ASP A 66 -2.43 -13.61 -28.65
N ALA A 67 -1.94 -13.07 -29.78
CA ALA A 67 -2.56 -13.26 -31.09
C ALA A 67 -2.57 -14.75 -31.51
N THR A 68 -1.45 -15.46 -31.33
CA THR A 68 -1.40 -16.90 -31.64
C THR A 68 -2.30 -17.73 -30.74
N HIS A 69 -2.35 -17.41 -29.43
CA HIS A 69 -3.19 -18.11 -28.47
C HIS A 69 -4.68 -17.88 -28.76
N SER A 70 -5.06 -16.64 -29.06
CA SER A 70 -6.44 -16.29 -29.40
C SER A 70 -6.93 -17.02 -30.66
N VAL A 71 -6.08 -17.21 -31.67
CA VAL A 71 -6.43 -17.98 -32.88
C VAL A 71 -6.57 -19.47 -32.57
N LEU A 72 -5.73 -20.03 -31.70
CA LEU A 72 -5.77 -21.45 -31.32
C LEU A 72 -6.98 -21.79 -30.45
N GLU A 73 -7.39 -20.90 -29.55
CA GLU A 73 -8.42 -21.17 -28.53
C GLU A 73 -9.82 -20.69 -28.93
N GLY A 74 -9.96 -19.85 -29.97
CA GLY A 74 -11.26 -19.34 -30.42
C GLY A 74 -11.97 -18.46 -29.39
N GLU A 75 -13.31 -18.37 -29.44
CA GLU A 75 -14.13 -17.53 -28.56
C GLU A 75 -14.06 -17.91 -27.07
N THR A 76 -13.41 -19.01 -26.70
CA THR A 76 -13.33 -19.61 -25.35
C THR A 76 -12.85 -18.65 -24.25
N TYR A 77 -12.11 -17.59 -24.59
CA TYR A 77 -11.59 -16.59 -23.65
C TYR A 77 -12.02 -15.15 -23.95
N SER A 78 -13.15 -14.96 -24.63
CA SER A 78 -13.72 -13.62 -24.76
C SER A 78 -14.03 -13.02 -23.37
N THR A 79 -13.91 -11.69 -23.26
CA THR A 79 -14.23 -10.98 -22.01
C THR A 79 -15.71 -11.12 -21.71
N ASN A 80 -16.07 -11.35 -20.45
CA ASN A 80 -17.43 -11.60 -19.93
C ASN A 80 -18.01 -13.02 -20.11
N ILE A 81 -17.20 -14.04 -20.41
CA ILE A 81 -17.67 -15.43 -20.31
C ILE A 81 -17.82 -15.82 -18.83
N GLY A 82 -19.01 -16.24 -18.43
CA GLY A 82 -19.28 -16.74 -17.07
C GLY A 82 -19.56 -15.67 -16.02
N PHE A 83 -19.69 -14.39 -16.41
CA PHE A 83 -20.27 -13.34 -15.56
C PHE A 83 -21.80 -13.31 -15.68
N ASP A 84 -22.43 -14.49 -15.71
CA ASP A 84 -23.85 -14.56 -15.35
C ASP A 84 -23.93 -14.18 -13.87
N GLU A 85 -24.83 -13.26 -13.56
CA GLU A 85 -24.96 -12.52 -12.31
C GLU A 85 -24.70 -13.41 -11.07
N CYS A 86 -23.48 -13.35 -10.55
CA CYS A 86 -23.14 -14.03 -9.30
C CYS A 86 -23.77 -13.23 -8.15
N THR A 87 -25.02 -13.55 -7.84
CA THR A 87 -25.82 -13.01 -6.73
C THR A 87 -25.38 -13.49 -5.35
N ASP A 88 -24.30 -14.27 -5.24
CA ASP A 88 -23.91 -14.98 -4.01
C ASP A 88 -22.73 -14.34 -3.25
N ILE A 89 -22.63 -13.00 -3.25
CA ILE A 89 -21.76 -12.29 -2.30
C ILE A 89 -22.65 -11.84 -1.14
N GLY A 90 -22.92 -12.74 -0.21
CA GLY A 90 -23.50 -12.38 1.07
C GLY A 90 -22.54 -11.48 1.84
N ASP A 91 -23.00 -10.29 2.25
CA ASP A 91 -22.23 -9.39 3.10
C ASP A 91 -21.84 -10.10 4.40
N ILE A 92 -20.55 -10.32 4.60
CA ILE A 92 -20.03 -10.88 5.84
C ILE A 92 -20.12 -9.81 6.92
N THR A 93 -21.09 -9.92 7.83
CA THR A 93 -21.20 -9.07 9.00
C THR A 93 -20.07 -9.41 9.97
N ILE A 94 -19.07 -8.54 10.07
CA ILE A 94 -17.98 -8.69 11.04
C ILE A 94 -18.56 -8.39 12.44
N PRO A 95 -18.54 -9.34 13.39
CA PRO A 95 -19.04 -9.09 14.74
C PRO A 95 -18.15 -8.05 15.44
N SER A 96 -18.78 -6.98 15.94
CA SER A 96 -18.12 -5.97 16.76
C SER A 96 -17.71 -6.61 18.09
N LYS A 97 -16.40 -6.64 18.37
CA LYS A 97 -15.88 -7.11 19.65
C LYS A 97 -15.99 -5.97 20.67
N GLU A 98 -16.94 -6.08 21.58
CA GLU A 98 -17.04 -5.15 22.72
C GLU A 98 -15.92 -5.47 23.73
N PHE A 99 -15.14 -4.44 24.07
CA PHE A 99 -14.14 -4.53 25.14
C PHE A 99 -14.78 -3.98 26.43
N SER A 100 -14.82 -4.78 27.50
CA SER A 100 -15.23 -4.31 28.83
C SER A 100 -14.24 -3.23 29.30
N VAL A 101 -14.76 -2.04 29.56
CA VAL A 101 -14.01 -0.86 30.01
C VAL A 101 -13.98 -0.85 31.54
N ASP A 102 -13.64 -1.97 32.16
CA ASP A 102 -13.48 -2.02 33.61
C ASP A 102 -12.02 -1.72 33.99
N SER A 103 -11.78 -0.46 34.35
CA SER A 103 -10.62 0.01 35.12
C SER A 103 -9.22 -0.26 34.54
N SER A 104 -9.07 -0.31 33.21
CA SER A 104 -7.75 -0.41 32.58
C SER A 104 -7.16 0.97 32.29
N SER A 105 -5.95 1.26 32.78
CA SER A 105 -5.19 2.44 32.37
C SER A 105 -5.09 2.51 30.84
N LEU A 106 -5.51 3.62 30.23
CA LEU A 106 -5.41 3.81 28.79
C LEU A 106 -3.95 3.98 28.39
N ILE A 107 -3.49 3.12 27.48
CA ILE A 107 -2.19 3.23 26.84
C ILE A 107 -2.40 3.41 25.34
N VAL A 108 -1.97 4.54 24.82
CA VAL A 108 -2.06 4.85 23.39
C VAL A 108 -0.72 4.58 22.74
N PHE A 109 -0.69 3.64 21.79
CA PHE A 109 0.49 3.36 20.97
C PHE A 109 0.38 4.02 19.60
N TYR A 110 1.46 4.65 19.18
CA TYR A 110 1.68 5.05 17.79
C TYR A 110 2.84 4.25 17.23
N VAL A 111 2.58 3.46 16.18
CA VAL A 111 3.57 2.64 15.50
C VAL A 111 3.72 3.12 14.07
N GLU A 112 4.96 3.37 13.66
CA GLU A 112 5.30 3.66 12.29
C GLU A 112 6.11 2.52 11.68
N THR A 113 5.66 2.03 10.52
CA THR A 113 6.23 0.86 9.84
C THR A 113 6.72 1.22 8.44
N THR A 114 7.48 0.31 7.82
CA THR A 114 7.91 0.42 6.42
C THR A 114 6.77 0.19 5.41
N GLY A 115 5.67 -0.43 5.85
CA GLY A 115 4.52 -0.79 5.02
C GLY A 115 3.34 -1.36 5.83
N LEU A 116 2.29 -1.80 5.15
CA LEU A 116 1.07 -2.37 5.77
C LEU A 116 1.09 -3.90 5.88
N ALA A 117 2.06 -4.57 5.27
CA ALA A 117 2.16 -6.03 5.32
C ALA A 117 2.66 -6.51 6.70
N ARG A 118 2.29 -7.74 7.10
CA ARG A 118 2.77 -8.37 8.35
C ARG A 118 4.30 -8.57 8.38
N THR A 119 4.94 -8.55 7.21
CA THR A 119 6.39 -8.63 7.04
C THR A 119 7.08 -7.26 7.07
N SER A 120 6.34 -6.18 7.33
CA SER A 120 6.90 -4.83 7.38
C SER A 120 7.64 -4.58 8.70
N ASP A 121 8.81 -3.96 8.61
CA ASP A 121 9.60 -3.58 9.78
C ASP A 121 9.00 -2.38 10.51
N ILE A 122 9.18 -2.34 11.84
CA ILE A 122 8.84 -1.20 12.67
C ILE A 122 9.98 -0.18 12.65
N LEU A 123 9.68 1.05 12.26
CA LEU A 123 10.63 2.17 12.20
C LEU A 123 10.67 2.98 13.48
N GLN A 124 9.51 3.16 14.13
CA GLN A 124 9.36 3.93 15.35
C GLN A 124 8.13 3.46 16.13
N ILE A 125 8.24 3.44 17.46
CA ILE A 125 7.13 3.19 18.38
C ILE A 125 7.12 4.35 19.37
N ALA A 126 5.93 4.85 19.69
CA ALA A 126 5.70 5.67 20.86
C ALA A 126 4.49 5.18 21.63
N CYS A 127 4.52 5.51 22.91
CA CYS A 127 3.54 5.12 23.90
C CYS A 127 3.27 6.34 24.78
N VAL A 128 2.00 6.60 25.02
CA VAL A 128 1.54 7.57 26.02
C VAL A 128 0.67 6.80 27.01
N TRP A 129 0.94 7.00 28.31
CA TRP A 129 0.18 6.44 29.40
C TRP A 129 -0.48 7.56 30.21
N GLY A 130 -1.78 7.41 30.48
CA GLY A 130 -2.57 8.32 31.30
C GLY A 130 -3.49 9.28 30.53
N ASP A 131 -4.46 9.85 31.25
CA ASP A 131 -5.48 10.77 30.73
C ASP A 131 -4.91 12.16 30.50
N ARG A 132 -4.31 12.39 29.34
CA ARG A 132 -4.20 13.74 28.76
C ARG A 132 -4.45 13.67 27.25
N VAL A 133 -5.73 13.73 26.89
CA VAL A 133 -6.21 14.15 25.55
C VAL A 133 -6.17 15.66 25.47
#